data_AF-A0A0R2CG49-F1
#
_entry.id   AF-A0A0R2CG49-F1
#
_cell.length_a   1.000
_cell.length_b   1.000
_cell.length_c   1.000
_cell.angle_alpha   90.00
_cell.angle_beta   90.00
_cell.angle_gamma   90.00
#
_symmetry.space_group_name_H-M   'P 1'
#
loop_
_entity.id
_entity.type
_entity.pdbx_description
1 polymer ?
#
loop_
_entity_poly.entity_id
_entity_poly.type
_entity_poly.pdbx_seq_one_letter_code
_entity_poly.pdbx_strand_id
1 'polypeptide(L)'
;MKKMAPRNMRKKIKIYNLMVIPVVYCVLVTSLTQLELSIIPFLTFGLGLLGIMMTIVYAYVEGEIIYRVFFKVYFRFFSITVYGLFIPMFLLNIK
;
A
#
# COMPACT_ATOMS: atom_id res chain seq x y z
N MET A 1 -9.87 -37.76 -19.91
CA MET A 1 -9.09 -36.53 -20.22
C MET A 1 -9.36 -35.47 -19.16
N LYS A 2 -8.27 -34.90 -18.63
CA LYS A 2 -8.10 -33.62 -17.91
C LYS A 2 -9.19 -33.12 -16.95
N LYS A 3 -8.93 -33.44 -15.67
CA LYS A 3 -8.90 -32.56 -14.48
C LYS A 3 -9.93 -31.41 -14.42
N MET A 4 -10.93 -31.65 -13.56
CA MET A 4 -11.73 -30.70 -12.80
C MET A 4 -11.03 -29.36 -12.60
N ALA A 5 -11.54 -28.31 -13.24
CA ALA A 5 -11.22 -26.94 -12.88
C ALA A 5 -11.69 -26.69 -11.44
N PRO A 6 -10.83 -26.28 -10.50
CA PRO A 6 -11.23 -26.07 -9.12
C PRO A 6 -12.15 -24.84 -9.05
N ARG A 7 -13.44 -25.10 -8.84
CA ARG A 7 -14.54 -24.13 -8.64
C ARG A 7 -14.34 -23.19 -7.44
N ASN A 8 -13.22 -23.32 -6.72
CA ASN A 8 -12.84 -22.56 -5.52
C ASN A 8 -11.89 -21.37 -5.77
N MET A 9 -11.58 -21.01 -7.02
CA MET A 9 -10.86 -19.76 -7.34
C MET A 9 -11.72 -18.49 -7.22
N ARG A 10 -12.97 -18.58 -6.76
CA ARG A 10 -13.80 -17.44 -6.33
C ARG A 10 -13.41 -16.91 -4.93
N LYS A 11 -12.12 -16.96 -4.58
CA LYS A 11 -11.65 -16.32 -3.34
C LYS A 11 -11.74 -14.82 -3.54
N LYS A 12 -12.79 -14.22 -2.96
CA LYS A 12 -12.95 -12.78 -2.65
C LYS A 12 -11.72 -11.98 -3.03
N ILE A 13 -11.66 -11.49 -4.28
CA ILE A 13 -10.74 -10.42 -4.64
C ILE A 13 -11.26 -9.24 -3.82
N LYS A 14 -10.69 -9.07 -2.62
CA LYS A 14 -11.04 -7.96 -1.73
C LYS A 14 -10.82 -6.70 -2.57
N ILE A 15 -11.79 -5.79 -2.57
CA ILE A 15 -11.76 -4.53 -3.33
C ILE A 15 -10.41 -3.80 -3.15
N TYR A 16 -9.80 -3.90 -1.97
CA TYR A 16 -8.42 -3.47 -1.69
C TYR A 16 -7.39 -3.93 -2.75
N ASN A 17 -7.45 -5.18 -3.20
CA ASN A 17 -6.52 -5.74 -4.19
C ASN A 17 -6.71 -5.13 -5.59
N LEU A 18 -7.92 -4.68 -5.90
CA LEU A 18 -8.24 -4.00 -7.17
C LEU A 18 -7.84 -2.52 -7.11
N MET A 19 -7.88 -1.95 -5.90
CA MET A 19 -7.48 -0.59 -5.55
C MET A 19 -5.95 -0.37 -5.60
N VAL A 20 -5.15 -1.44 -5.55
CA VAL A 20 -3.68 -1.40 -5.74
C VAL A 20 -3.31 -1.00 -7.17
N ILE A 21 -4.06 -1.46 -8.18
CA ILE A 21 -3.78 -1.19 -9.60
C ILE A 21 -3.77 0.32 -9.91
N PRO A 22 -4.81 1.11 -9.56
CA PRO A 22 -4.80 2.55 -9.81
C PRO A 22 -3.74 3.30 -8.97
N VAL A 23 -3.37 2.79 -7.79
CA VAL A 23 -2.29 3.37 -6.99
C VAL A 23 -0.95 3.19 -7.67
N VAL A 24 -0.64 1.96 -8.10
CA VAL A 24 0.60 1.67 -8.82
C VAL A 24 0.67 2.49 -10.11
N TYR A 25 -0.45 2.63 -10.82
CA TYR A 25 -0.54 3.48 -12.00
C TYR A 25 -0.31 4.97 -11.68
N CYS A 26 -0.95 5.53 -10.64
CA CYS A 26 -0.69 6.91 -10.21
C CYS A 26 0.77 7.13 -9.83
N VAL A 27 1.36 6.23 -9.03
CA VAL A 27 2.78 6.32 -8.65
C VAL A 27 3.68 6.32 -9.88
N LEU A 28 3.41 5.47 -10.88
CA LEU A 28 4.18 5.40 -12.12
C LEU A 28 4.04 6.68 -12.95
N VAL A 29 2.83 7.18 -13.13
CA VAL A 29 2.57 8.40 -13.90
C VAL A 29 3.20 9.61 -13.22
N THR A 30 3.00 9.78 -11.91
CA THR A 30 3.59 10.90 -11.15
C THR A 30 5.12 10.84 -11.12
N SER A 31 5.69 9.63 -11.04
CA SER A 31 7.14 9.41 -11.10
C SER A 31 7.74 9.82 -12.45
N LEU A 32 7.05 9.49 -13.55
CA LEU A 32 7.48 9.81 -14.91
C LEU A 32 7.27 11.29 -15.27
N THR A 33 6.23 11.94 -14.77
CA THR A 33 5.87 13.32 -15.17
C THR A 33 6.57 14.40 -14.36
N GLN A 34 6.92 14.17 -13.09
CA GLN A 34 7.43 15.23 -12.22
C GLN A 34 8.88 15.08 -11.75
N LEU A 35 9.37 13.85 -11.56
CA LEU A 35 10.65 13.66 -10.89
C LEU A 35 11.75 13.12 -11.80
N GLU A 36 11.43 12.58 -12.99
CA GLU A 36 12.36 11.81 -13.85
C GLU A 36 13.11 10.69 -13.10
N LEU A 37 12.70 10.41 -11.85
CA LEU A 37 13.33 9.53 -10.90
C LEU A 37 12.29 8.55 -10.41
N SER A 38 12.71 7.31 -10.20
CA SER A 38 11.83 6.28 -9.64
C SER A 38 11.43 6.66 -8.22
N ILE A 39 10.13 6.86 -7.99
CA ILE A 39 9.54 7.13 -6.66
C ILE A 39 9.51 5.85 -5.79
N ILE A 40 9.63 4.68 -6.41
CA ILE A 40 9.60 3.36 -5.76
C ILE A 40 10.60 3.26 -4.58
N PRO A 41 11.90 3.60 -4.72
CA PRO A 41 12.85 3.58 -3.60
C PRO A 41 12.46 4.52 -2.44
N PHE A 42 11.84 5.66 -2.72
CA PHE A 42 11.38 6.57 -1.66
C PHE A 42 10.13 6.03 -0.96
N LEU A 43 9.23 5.38 -1.71
CA LEU A 43 8.08 4.68 -1.15
C LEU A 43 8.50 3.53 -0.24
N THR A 44 9.47 2.70 -0.65
CA THR A 44 9.99 1.61 0.18
C THR A 44 10.71 2.15 1.43
N PHE A 45 11.45 3.26 1.31
CA PHE A 45 12.07 3.90 2.46
C PHE A 45 11.04 4.48 3.43
N GLY A 46 10.01 5.16 2.92
CA GLY A 46 8.90 5.69 3.71
C GLY A 46 8.09 4.59 4.40
N LEU A 47 7.86 3.45 3.73
CA LEU A 47 7.29 2.24 4.33
C LEU A 47 8.14 1.76 5.51
N GLY A 48 9.44 1.60 5.31
CA GLY A 48 10.36 1.17 6.37
C GLY A 48 10.30 2.07 7.60
N LEU A 49 10.38 3.38 7.41
CA LEU A 49 10.27 4.37 8.48
C LEU A 49 8.92 4.31 9.20
N LEU A 50 7.82 4.21 8.45
CA LEU A 50 6.48 4.10 9.02
C LEU A 50 6.32 2.81 9.84
N GLY A 51 6.96 1.72 9.40
CA GLY A 51 6.97 0.45 10.11
C GLY A 51 7.70 0.55 11.44
N ILE A 52 8.88 1.18 11.44
CA ILE A 52 9.67 1.43 12.65
C ILE A 52 8.91 2.32 13.63
N MET A 53 8.36 3.45 13.16
CA MET A 53 7.55 4.36 13.97
C MET A 53 6.35 3.65 14.61
N MET A 54 5.57 2.92 13.81
CA MET A 54 4.43 2.17 14.34
C MET A 54 4.87 1.13 15.36
N THR A 55 5.99 0.44 15.13
CA THR A 55 6.52 -0.55 16.08
C THR A 55 6.87 0.10 17.43
N ILE A 56 7.51 1.27 17.41
CA ILE A 56 7.84 2.03 18.62
C ILE A 56 6.57 2.47 19.35
N VAL A 57 5.59 3.03 18.64
CA VAL A 57 4.31 3.45 19.23
C VAL A 57 3.58 2.26 19.85
N TYR A 58 3.53 1.13 19.15
CA TYR A 58 2.87 -0.08 19.62
C TYR A 58 3.56 -0.64 20.88
N ALA A 59 4.89 -0.71 20.86
CA ALA A 59 5.67 -1.16 22.00
C ALA A 59 5.49 -0.25 23.23
N TYR A 60 5.33 1.05 23.01
CA TYR A 60 5.10 2.02 24.09
C TYR A 60 3.68 1.97 24.67
N VAL A 61 2.66 1.74 23.84
CA VAL A 61 1.25 1.78 24.26
C VAL A 61 0.76 0.43 24.78
N GLU A 62 1.05 -0.66 24.08
CA GLU A 62 0.45 -1.98 24.36
C GLU A 62 1.43 -2.93 25.05
N GLY A 63 2.75 -2.65 25.04
CA GLY A 63 3.78 -3.49 25.67
C GLY A 63 4.04 -4.84 24.98
N GLU A 64 3.10 -5.33 24.15
CA GLU A 64 3.21 -6.56 23.38
C GLU A 64 2.86 -6.34 21.89
N ILE A 65 3.66 -6.94 21.00
CA ILE A 65 3.45 -6.82 19.55
C ILE A 65 2.67 -8.03 19.04
N ILE A 66 1.35 -7.89 18.90
CA ILE A 66 0.55 -8.88 18.18
C ILE A 66 0.74 -8.68 16.67
N TYR A 67 1.70 -9.40 16.09
CA TYR A 67 2.10 -9.30 14.67
C TYR A 67 0.91 -9.28 13.69
N ARG A 68 -0.10 -10.11 13.90
CA ARG A 68 -1.28 -10.17 13.01
C ARG A 68 -2.06 -8.86 12.97
N VAL A 69 -2.23 -8.21 14.13
CA VAL A 69 -2.95 -6.93 14.25
C VAL A 69 -2.06 -5.81 13.74
N PHE A 70 -0.79 -5.81 14.14
CA PHE A 70 0.23 -4.86 13.69
C PHE A 70 0.27 -4.76 12.15
N PHE A 71 0.47 -5.88 11.44
CA PHE A 71 0.54 -5.86 9.98
C PHE A 71 -0.77 -5.37 9.35
N LYS A 72 -1.93 -5.70 9.93
CA LYS A 72 -3.22 -5.27 9.40
C LYS A 72 -3.42 -3.76 9.55
N VAL A 73 -3.03 -3.20 10.69
CA VAL A 73 -3.09 -1.75 10.96
C VAL A 73 -2.06 -1.02 10.12
N TYR A 74 -0.84 -1.53 10.06
CA TYR A 74 0.25 -1.01 9.24
C TYR A 74 -0.14 -0.90 7.76
N PHE A 75 -0.65 -1.97 7.15
CA PHE A 75 -1.09 -1.93 5.75
C PHE A 75 -2.25 -0.98 5.51
N ARG A 76 -3.19 -0.85 6.46
CA ARG A 76 -4.28 0.14 6.37
C ARG A 76 -3.76 1.56 6.41
N PHE A 77 -2.87 1.86 7.36
CA PHE A 77 -2.28 3.18 7.53
C PHE A 77 -1.46 3.56 6.29
N PHE A 78 -0.61 2.65 5.81
CA PHE A 78 0.13 2.81 4.56
C PHE A 78 -0.80 3.10 3.38
N SER A 79 -1.88 2.33 3.22
CA SER A 79 -2.86 2.56 2.14
C SER A 79 -3.44 3.97 2.22
N ILE A 80 -3.88 4.40 3.41
CA ILE A 80 -4.45 5.74 3.62
C ILE A 80 -3.42 6.82 3.30
N THR A 81 -2.17 6.69 3.77
CA THR A 81 -1.10 7.64 3.49
C THR A 81 -0.80 7.75 2.00
N VAL A 82 -0.72 6.60 1.31
CA VAL A 82 -0.47 6.58 -0.14
C VAL A 82 -1.64 7.19 -0.91
N TYR A 83 -2.89 6.84 -0.59
CA TYR A 83 -4.05 7.48 -1.24
C TYR A 83 -4.11 8.97 -0.94
N GLY A 84 -3.86 9.38 0.31
CA GLY A 84 -3.90 10.77 0.73
C GLY A 84 -2.83 11.65 0.10
N LEU A 85 -1.66 11.09 -0.23
CA LEU A 85 -0.59 11.83 -0.91
C LEU A 85 -0.74 11.79 -2.43
N PHE A 86 -0.97 10.60 -3.00
CA PHE A 86 -0.93 10.42 -4.46
C PHE A 86 -2.22 10.82 -5.16
N ILE A 87 -3.41 10.70 -4.54
CA ILE A 87 -4.67 11.15 -5.17
C ILE A 87 -4.66 12.67 -5.38
N PRO A 88 -4.38 13.52 -4.37
CA PRO A 88 -4.35 14.97 -4.58
C PRO A 88 -3.24 15.38 -5.55
N MET A 89 -2.07 14.75 -5.44
CA MET A 89 -0.95 15.03 -6.33
C MET A 89 -1.28 14.68 -7.78
N PHE A 90 -2.03 13.59 -8.02
CA PHE A 90 -2.52 13.23 -9.34
C PHE A 90 -3.60 14.21 -9.85
N LEU A 91 -4.56 14.60 -9.01
CA LEU A 91 -5.60 15.57 -9.36
C LEU A 91 -5.05 16.95 -9.71
N LEU A 92 -4.01 17.41 -8.99
CA LEU A 92 -3.35 18.70 -9.26
C LEU A 92 -2.47 18.67 -10.51
N ASN A 93 -2.03 17.49 -10.94
CA ASN A 93 -1.09 17.29 -12.05
C ASN A 93 -1.79 16.91 -13.37
N ILE A 94 -3.05 16.50 -13.33
CA ILE A 94 -3.90 16.48 -14.53
C ILE A 94 -4.17 17.93 -14.93
N LYS A 95 -3.42 18.40 -15.94
CA LYS A 95 -3.64 19.63 -16.67
C LYS A 95 -3.75 19.32 -18.16
#